data_AF-A0A0F6AA93-F1
#
_entry.id   AF-A0A0F6AA93-F1
#
_cell.length_a   1.000
_cell.length_b   1.000
_cell.length_c   1.000
_cell.angle_alpha   90.00
_cell.angle_beta   90.00
_cell.angle_gamma   90.00
#
_symmetry.space_group_name_H-M   'P 1'
#
loop_
_entity.id
_entity.type
_entity.pdbx_description
1 polymer ?
#
loop_
_entity_poly.entity_id
_entity_poly.type
_entity_poly.pdbx_seq_one_letter_code
_entity_poly.pdbx_strand_id
1 'polypeptide(L)'
;MSSDMASARIEVVTPLDFGTILISDHTNMSRIQIGVNGRNVTSGAVHLVSGGQAAELIISSLPALYDISVSTSIVTPLLSHSNLPVQGINLVELEHVDRVFSDAQGNASLKIGGTLEVNAQPSQYPDGTYRVWVNIEVNY
;
A
#
# COMPACT_ATOMS: atom_id res chain seq x y z
N MET A 1 20.65 6.79 35.04
CA MET A 1 19.62 7.49 34.25
C MET A 1 19.41 6.65 33.00
N SER A 2 18.31 5.90 32.94
CA SER A 2 17.95 5.12 31.74
C SER A 2 17.46 6.13 30.71
N SER A 3 18.19 6.30 29.60
CA SER A 3 17.66 7.00 28.44
C SER A 3 16.51 6.15 27.90
N ASP A 4 15.28 6.58 28.13
CA ASP A 4 14.13 6.04 27.43
C ASP A 4 14.34 6.41 25.96
N MET A 5 14.81 5.45 25.16
CA MET A 5 14.84 5.62 23.71
C MET A 5 13.38 5.65 23.27
N ALA A 6 12.84 6.85 23.07
CA ALA A 6 11.53 7.02 22.46
C ALA A 6 11.55 6.28 21.11
N SER A 7 10.86 5.15 21.06
CA SER A 7 10.69 4.38 19.83
C SER A 7 9.57 5.04 19.02
N ALA A 8 9.86 5.38 17.77
CA ALA A 8 8.84 5.91 16.88
C ALA A 8 7.64 4.96 16.81
N ARG A 9 6.44 5.52 16.86
CA ARG A 9 5.18 4.78 16.77
C ARG A 9 4.53 5.09 15.43
N ILE A 10 4.22 4.04 14.67
CA ILE A 10 3.48 4.13 13.42
C ILE A 10 2.02 3.73 13.68
N GLU A 11 1.11 4.60 13.31
CA GLU A 11 -0.34 4.35 13.33
C GLU A 11 -0.89 4.39 11.90
N VAL A 12 -1.61 3.34 11.51
CA VAL A 12 -2.38 3.30 10.26
C VAL A 12 -3.73 3.96 10.53
N VAL A 13 -3.91 5.18 10.03
CA VAL A 13 -5.20 5.90 10.12
C VAL A 13 -6.18 5.31 9.11
N THR A 14 -5.69 5.14 7.88
CA THR A 14 -6.45 4.55 6.78
C THR A 14 -5.56 3.54 6.06
N PRO A 15 -5.99 2.28 5.83
CA PRO A 15 -5.20 1.32 5.08
C PRO A 15 -5.26 1.60 3.57
N LEU A 16 -4.22 1.17 2.85
CA LEU A 16 -4.20 1.16 1.39
C LEU A 16 -5.26 0.17 0.91
N ASP A 17 -6.20 0.65 0.12
CA ASP A 17 -7.31 -0.15 -0.39
C ASP A 17 -7.47 0.11 -1.89
N PHE A 18 -7.51 -0.95 -2.67
CA PHE A 18 -7.74 -0.89 -4.12
C PHE A 18 -9.23 -0.87 -4.49
N GLY A 19 -10.12 -0.99 -3.49
CA GLY A 19 -11.56 -0.99 -3.67
C GLY A 19 -12.06 -2.28 -4.30
N THR A 20 -13.19 -2.18 -5.01
CA THR A 20 -13.78 -3.29 -5.76
C THR A 20 -13.30 -3.24 -7.20
N ILE A 21 -12.57 -4.27 -7.61
CA ILE A 21 -12.05 -4.42 -8.97
C ILE A 21 -12.89 -5.45 -9.71
N LEU A 22 -13.31 -5.10 -10.92
CA LEU A 22 -13.86 -6.04 -11.90
C LEU A 22 -12.76 -6.45 -12.87
N ILE A 23 -12.50 -7.75 -12.99
CA ILE A 23 -11.60 -8.32 -14.00
C ILE A 23 -12.47 -8.89 -15.12
N SER A 24 -12.58 -8.18 -16.24
CA SER A 24 -13.48 -8.55 -17.35
C SER A 24 -12.87 -9.60 -18.28
N ASP A 25 -11.55 -9.70 -18.33
CA ASP A 25 -10.80 -10.71 -19.07
C ASP A 25 -9.54 -11.08 -18.29
N HIS A 26 -9.24 -12.38 -18.24
CA HIS A 26 -8.15 -12.99 -17.48
C HIS A 26 -7.04 -13.53 -18.40
N THR A 27 -7.15 -13.33 -19.71
CA THR A 27 -6.16 -13.82 -20.70
C THR A 27 -5.02 -12.84 -20.94
N ASN A 28 -5.15 -11.59 -20.50
CA ASN A 28 -4.17 -10.53 -20.70
C ASN A 28 -3.76 -9.89 -19.37
N MET A 29 -2.49 -9.50 -19.28
CA MET A 29 -1.99 -8.76 -18.13
C MET A 29 -2.66 -7.39 -18.03
N SER A 30 -3.02 -7.00 -16.81
CA SER A 30 -3.72 -5.75 -16.51
C SER A 30 -3.12 -5.09 -15.26
N ARG A 31 -3.32 -3.78 -15.08
CA ARG A 31 -2.78 -3.04 -13.93
C ARG A 31 -3.78 -2.10 -13.31
N ILE A 32 -3.67 -1.94 -11.99
CA ILE A 32 -4.40 -0.96 -11.19
C ILE A 32 -3.38 -0.17 -10.37
N GLN A 33 -3.39 1.15 -10.47
CA GLN A 33 -2.55 2.05 -9.67
C GLN A 33 -3.43 2.97 -8.83
N ILE A 34 -3.12 3.05 -7.54
CA ILE A 34 -3.69 3.99 -6.57
C ILE A 34 -2.56 4.90 -6.13
N GLY A 35 -2.57 6.15 -6.59
CA GLY A 35 -1.53 7.13 -6.27
C GLY A 35 -1.77 7.84 -4.94
N VAL A 36 -0.69 8.37 -4.34
CA VAL A 36 -0.78 9.06 -3.03
C VAL A 36 -1.62 10.35 -3.06
N ASN A 37 -1.86 10.89 -4.26
CA ASN A 37 -2.68 12.06 -4.52
C ASN A 37 -4.17 11.74 -4.77
N GLY A 38 -4.60 10.49 -4.58
CA GLY A 38 -5.96 10.04 -4.84
C GLY A 38 -6.26 9.76 -6.32
N ARG A 39 -5.24 9.73 -7.18
CA ARG A 39 -5.38 9.34 -8.57
C ARG A 39 -5.51 7.82 -8.68
N ASN A 40 -6.58 7.36 -9.31
CA ASN A 40 -6.81 5.95 -9.59
C ASN A 40 -6.69 5.72 -11.10
N VAL A 41 -5.85 4.77 -11.51
CA VAL A 41 -5.59 4.45 -12.93
C VAL A 41 -5.72 2.95 -13.14
N THR A 42 -6.40 2.54 -14.21
CA THR A 42 -6.48 1.16 -14.64
C THR A 42 -5.99 1.01 -16.08
N SER A 43 -5.43 -0.15 -16.42
CA SER A 43 -5.08 -0.52 -17.79
C SER A 43 -5.30 -2.00 -18.05
N GLY A 44 -5.62 -2.35 -19.30
CA GLY A 44 -6.00 -3.72 -19.68
C GLY A 44 -7.47 -3.99 -19.42
N ALA A 45 -7.78 -5.21 -18.98
CA ALA A 45 -9.13 -5.71 -18.78
C ALA A 45 -9.58 -5.67 -17.31
N VAL A 46 -9.20 -4.60 -16.61
CA VAL A 46 -9.58 -4.34 -15.22
C VAL A 46 -10.24 -2.98 -15.08
N HIS A 47 -11.26 -2.93 -14.24
CA HIS A 47 -12.04 -1.72 -13.99
C HIS A 47 -12.29 -1.55 -12.50
N LEU A 48 -12.27 -0.30 -12.02
CA LEU A 48 -12.66 0.03 -10.67
C LEU A 48 -14.18 0.24 -10.61
N VAL A 49 -14.85 -0.60 -9.82
CA VAL A 49 -16.28 -0.46 -9.50
C VAL A 49 -16.45 0.54 -8.37
N SER A 50 -15.59 0.45 -7.35
CA SER A 50 -15.36 1.52 -6.37
C SER A 50 -13.90 1.98 -6.47
N GLY A 51 -13.68 3.29 -6.36
CA GLY A 51 -12.33 3.82 -6.37
C GLY A 51 -11.52 3.31 -5.17
N GLY A 52 -10.21 3.10 -5.38
CA GLY A 52 -9.30 2.85 -4.28
C GLY A 52 -8.87 4.14 -3.58
N GLN A 53 -8.18 3.98 -2.45
CA GLN A 53 -7.67 5.03 -1.59
C GLN A 53 -6.25 4.68 -1.13
N ALA A 54 -5.38 5.69 -1.10
CA ALA A 54 -4.04 5.54 -0.53
C ALA A 54 -4.13 5.32 0.99
N ALA A 55 -3.14 4.62 1.54
CA ALA A 55 -2.94 4.57 2.98
C ALA A 55 -2.59 5.95 3.52
N GLU A 56 -3.05 6.23 4.73
CA GLU A 56 -2.63 7.38 5.54
C GLU A 56 -2.07 6.87 6.87
N LEU A 57 -0.83 7.27 7.15
CA LEU A 57 -0.08 6.86 8.33
C LEU A 57 0.34 8.11 9.11
N ILE A 58 0.27 7.99 10.43
CA ILE A 58 0.84 8.96 11.35
C ILE A 58 2.03 8.31 12.06
N ILE A 59 3.19 8.92 11.93
CA ILE A 59 4.40 8.54 12.62
C ILE A 59 4.58 9.54 13.76
N SER A 60 4.70 9.05 14.98
CA SER A 60 4.76 9.86 16.20
C SER A 60 5.97 9.48 17.06
N SER A 61 6.27 10.31 18.06
CA SER A 61 7.45 10.16 18.92
C SER A 61 8.78 10.32 18.16
N LEU A 62 8.78 11.08 17.07
CA LEU A 62 9.98 11.45 16.33
C LEU A 62 10.66 12.66 17.00
N PRO A 63 11.97 12.87 16.77
CA PRO A 63 12.60 14.16 17.06
C PRO A 63 11.82 15.27 16.36
N ALA A 64 11.54 16.38 17.06
CA ALA A 64 10.79 17.50 16.49
C ALA A 64 11.62 18.23 15.42
N LEU A 65 10.94 18.72 14.36
CA LEU A 65 11.55 19.49 13.27
C LEU A 65 12.73 18.77 12.59
N TYR A 66 12.56 17.47 12.32
CA TYR A 66 13.59 16.59 11.79
C TYR A 66 13.15 15.94 10.47
N ASP A 67 14.11 15.70 9.57
CA ASP A 67 13.89 14.95 8.33
C ASP A 67 14.01 13.45 8.59
N ILE A 68 12.94 12.72 8.31
CA ILE A 68 12.86 11.28 8.51
C ILE A 68 12.90 10.59 7.15
N SER A 69 13.76 9.58 7.01
CA SER A 69 13.82 8.76 5.81
C SER A 69 12.83 7.61 5.91
N VAL A 70 12.11 7.35 4.83
CA VAL A 70 11.09 6.30 4.73
C VAL A 70 11.52 5.30 3.67
N SER A 71 11.44 4.02 4.00
CA SER A 71 11.63 2.93 3.05
C SER A 71 10.54 1.89 3.21
N THR A 72 10.10 1.29 2.11
CA THR A 72 9.10 0.23 2.13
C THR A 72 9.61 -1.02 1.45
N SER A 73 9.09 -2.17 1.87
CA SER A 73 9.37 -3.44 1.20
C SER A 73 8.11 -4.30 1.12
N ILE A 74 7.95 -4.96 -0.02
CA ILE A 74 6.86 -5.89 -0.27
C ILE A 74 7.35 -7.28 0.15
N VAL A 75 6.85 -7.78 1.29
CA VAL A 75 7.30 -9.07 1.87
C VAL A 75 6.77 -10.24 1.07
N THR A 76 5.49 -10.17 0.70
CA THR A 76 4.82 -11.18 -0.12
C THR A 76 4.02 -10.44 -1.17
N PRO A 77 4.49 -10.39 -2.43
CA PRO A 77 3.80 -9.61 -3.46
C PRO A 77 2.46 -10.23 -3.84
N LEU A 78 2.32 -11.55 -3.72
CA LEU A 78 1.09 -12.24 -4.08
C LEU A 78 -0.05 -11.93 -3.11
N LEU A 79 -1.17 -11.48 -3.65
CA LEU A 79 -2.39 -11.27 -2.87
C LEU A 79 -2.99 -12.62 -2.47
N SER A 80 -3.26 -12.76 -1.17
CA SER A 80 -3.97 -13.90 -0.59
C SER A 80 -5.48 -13.69 -0.68
N HIS A 81 -6.21 -14.69 -1.16
CA HIS A 81 -7.67 -14.70 -1.11
C HIS A 81 -8.15 -15.31 0.22
N SER A 82 -9.24 -14.79 0.76
CA SER A 82 -9.71 -15.13 2.11
C SER A 82 -10.01 -16.62 2.32
N ASN A 83 -10.43 -17.33 1.28
CA ASN A 83 -10.97 -18.70 1.42
C ASN A 83 -10.40 -19.72 0.43
N LEU A 84 -9.59 -19.28 -0.54
CA LEU A 84 -9.15 -20.14 -1.66
C LEU A 84 -7.68 -19.87 -1.98
N PRO A 85 -6.91 -20.89 -2.39
CA PRO A 85 -5.60 -20.66 -2.98
C PRO A 85 -5.79 -19.95 -4.33
N VAL A 86 -5.10 -18.83 -4.52
CA VAL A 86 -5.14 -18.02 -5.73
C VAL A 86 -3.72 -17.63 -6.13
N GLN A 87 -3.53 -17.35 -7.42
CA GLN A 87 -2.27 -16.84 -7.96
C GLN A 87 -2.56 -15.73 -8.96
N GLY A 88 -1.54 -14.94 -9.30
CA GLY A 88 -1.60 -14.04 -10.44
C GLY A 88 -2.24 -12.69 -10.17
N ILE A 89 -2.40 -12.28 -8.91
CA ILE A 89 -2.61 -10.87 -8.55
C ILE A 89 -1.50 -10.47 -7.59
N ASN A 90 -0.67 -9.52 -7.97
CA ASN A 90 0.51 -9.13 -7.21
C ASN A 90 0.50 -7.63 -6.93
N LEU A 91 0.87 -7.24 -5.71
CA LEU A 91 1.34 -5.89 -5.43
C LEU A 91 2.80 -5.79 -5.91
N VAL A 92 3.04 -4.95 -6.90
CA VAL A 92 4.34 -4.86 -7.59
C VAL A 92 5.10 -3.57 -7.24
N GLU A 93 4.40 -2.57 -6.72
CA GLU A 93 4.99 -1.27 -6.38
C GLU A 93 4.23 -0.62 -5.23
N LEU A 94 4.97 0.07 -4.36
CA LEU A 94 4.45 0.99 -3.37
C LEU A 94 4.91 2.40 -3.74
N GLU A 95 3.97 3.34 -3.75
CA GLU A 95 4.23 4.74 -4.09
C GLU A 95 4.24 5.56 -2.80
N HIS A 96 5.33 6.25 -2.48
CA HIS A 96 5.40 7.15 -1.34
C HIS A 96 6.51 8.19 -1.54
N VAL A 97 6.56 9.19 -0.67
CA VAL A 97 7.72 10.10 -0.59
C VAL A 97 8.84 9.44 0.21
N ASP A 98 10.09 9.66 -0.20
CA ASP A 98 11.27 9.08 0.50
C ASP A 98 11.57 9.77 1.83
N ARG A 99 11.05 10.98 2.03
CA ARG A 99 11.27 11.79 3.23
C ARG A 99 10.00 12.45 3.70
N VAL A 100 9.84 12.50 5.01
CA VAL A 100 8.80 13.27 5.70
C VAL A 100 9.44 14.14 6.78
N PHE A 101 8.85 15.29 7.06
CA PHE A 101 9.34 16.21 8.09
C PHE A 101 8.43 16.14 9.32
N SER A 102 9.01 15.98 10.51
CA SER A 102 8.24 16.02 11.75
C SER A 102 7.88 17.46 12.16
N ASP A 103 6.68 17.62 12.69
CA ASP A 103 6.24 18.88 13.27
C ASP A 103 6.92 19.17 14.63
N ALA A 104 6.54 20.29 15.25
CA ALA A 104 7.06 20.70 16.56
C ALA A 104 6.65 19.75 17.71
N GLN A 105 5.69 18.86 17.47
CA GLN A 105 5.21 17.85 18.41
C GLN A 105 5.83 16.47 18.14
N GLY A 106 6.69 16.33 17.12
CA GLY A 106 7.33 15.06 16.77
C GLY A 106 6.41 14.13 15.97
N ASN A 107 5.44 14.67 15.23
CA ASN A 107 4.57 13.90 14.34
C ASN A 107 4.87 14.15 12.87
N ALA A 108 4.76 13.13 12.04
CA ALA A 108 4.83 13.23 10.59
C ALA A 108 3.68 12.44 9.94
N SER A 109 3.15 12.94 8.83
CA SER A 109 2.15 12.26 8.02
C SER A 109 2.81 11.63 6.80
N LEU A 110 2.46 10.38 6.50
CA LEU A 110 2.93 9.66 5.32
C LEU A 110 1.72 9.08 4.57
N LYS A 111 1.71 9.26 3.25
CA LYS A 111 0.76 8.59 2.36
C LYS A 111 1.46 7.51 1.56
N ILE A 112 0.79 6.37 1.39
CA ILE A 112 1.32 5.25 0.60
C ILE A 112 0.26 4.79 -0.40
N GLY A 113 0.58 4.89 -1.68
CA GLY A 113 -0.14 4.30 -2.79
C GLY A 113 0.46 2.96 -3.20
N GLY A 114 -0.03 2.38 -4.29
CA GLY A 114 0.57 1.19 -4.84
C GLY A 114 0.00 0.75 -6.18
N THR A 115 0.66 -0.22 -6.78
CA THR A 115 0.29 -0.79 -8.07
C THR A 115 0.05 -2.30 -7.93
N LEU A 116 -1.15 -2.74 -8.33
CA LEU A 116 -1.44 -4.14 -8.57
C LEU A 116 -1.18 -4.50 -10.03
N GLU A 117 -0.62 -5.69 -10.22
CA GLU A 117 -0.55 -6.37 -11.50
C GLU A 117 -1.43 -7.63 -11.45
N VAL A 118 -2.37 -7.72 -12.38
CA VAL A 118 -3.23 -8.89 -12.60
C VAL A 118 -2.66 -9.61 -13.82
N ASN A 119 -2.07 -10.78 -13.59
CA ASN A 119 -1.41 -11.58 -14.62
C ASN A 119 -2.44 -12.27 -15.53
N ALA A 120 -2.01 -12.79 -16.67
CA ALA A 120 -2.85 -13.73 -17.40
C ALA A 120 -2.95 -15.05 -16.61
N GLN A 121 -4.12 -15.66 -16.57
CA GLN A 121 -4.39 -16.98 -15.99
C GLN A 121 -5.30 -17.78 -16.93
N PRO A 122 -5.23 -19.12 -16.91
CA PRO A 122 -6.14 -19.97 -17.69
C PRO A 122 -7.55 -20.10 -17.08
N SER A 123 -7.70 -19.69 -15.81
CA SER A 123 -8.94 -19.74 -15.05
C SER A 123 -9.33 -18.36 -14.56
N GLN A 124 -10.62 -18.14 -14.39
CA GLN A 124 -11.14 -16.92 -13.77
C GLN A 124 -10.64 -16.77 -12.33
N TYR A 125 -10.49 -15.52 -11.92
CA TYR A 125 -10.21 -15.18 -10.53
C TYR A 125 -11.45 -15.37 -9.68
N PRO A 126 -11.36 -16.04 -8.53
CA PRO A 126 -12.49 -16.14 -7.61
C PRO A 126 -12.93 -14.77 -7.10
N ASP A 127 -14.25 -14.56 -7.02
CA ASP A 127 -14.78 -13.39 -6.35
C ASP A 127 -14.50 -13.46 -4.84
N GLY A 128 -14.09 -12.34 -4.26
CA GLY A 128 -13.94 -12.21 -2.82
C GLY A 128 -12.89 -11.20 -2.40
N THR A 129 -12.48 -11.29 -1.14
CA THR A 129 -11.52 -10.36 -0.56
C THR A 129 -10.09 -10.86 -0.74
N TYR A 130 -9.25 -9.99 -1.28
CA TYR A 130 -7.83 -10.20 -1.46
C TYR A 130 -7.04 -9.31 -0.48
N ARG A 131 -5.95 -9.83 0.08
CA ARG A 131 -5.09 -9.12 1.04
C ARG A 131 -3.62 -9.39 0.80
N VAL A 132 -2.80 -8.39 1.07
CA VAL A 132 -1.33 -8.46 0.97
C VAL A 132 -0.70 -7.77 2.18
N TRP A 133 0.52 -8.17 2.53
CA TRP A 133 1.27 -7.63 3.65
C TRP A 133 2.54 -6.95 3.15
N VAL A 134 2.80 -5.76 3.70
CA VAL A 134 3.96 -4.94 3.39
C VAL A 134 4.62 -4.48 4.67
N ASN A 135 5.93 -4.25 4.60
CA ASN A 135 6.68 -3.67 5.70
C ASN A 135 7.02 -2.22 5.37
N ILE A 136 6.88 -1.36 6.38
CA ILE A 136 7.27 0.05 6.33
C ILE A 136 8.35 0.23 7.38
N GLU A 137 9.48 0.77 6.97
CA GLU A 137 10.61 1.10 7.82
C GLU A 137 10.86 2.60 7.80
N VAL A 138 11.13 3.16 8.98
CA VAL A 138 11.30 4.58 9.20
C VAL A 138 12.59 4.78 9.96
N ASN A 139 13.49 5.62 9.42
CA ASN A 139 14.83 5.84 9.93
C ASN A 139 15.06 7.35 10.20
N TYR A 140 15.53 7.69 11.40
CA TYR A 140 15.78 9.06 11.87
C TYR A 140 17.00 9.13 12.79
#